data_AF-A0A1H7WGV8-F1
#
_entry.id   AF-A0A1H7WGV8-F1
#
_cell.length_a   1.000
_cell.length_b   1.000
_cell.length_c   1.000
_cell.angle_alpha   90.00
_cell.angle_beta   90.00
_cell.angle_gamma   90.00
#
_symmetry.space_group_name_H-M   'P 1'
#
loop_
_entity.id
_entity.type
_entity.pdbx_description
1 polymer ?
#
loop_
_entity_poly.entity_id
_entity_poly.type
_entity_poly.pdbx_seq_one_letter_code
_entity_poly.pdbx_strand_id
1 'polypeptide(L)' 'MGTLPYPLLSDWDKQTMKNYQVFNEKGGTAVRSVFVVNKEGVITYTNTSFKADQKEDYEAVFNELEKLT' A
#
# COMPACT_ATOMS: atom_id res chain seq x y z
N MET A 1 19.54 -3.33 -8.00
CA MET A 1 18.15 -3.81 -7.86
C MET A 1 17.50 -3.73 -9.23
N GLY A 2 17.26 -4.83 -9.93
CA GLY A 2 16.88 -4.72 -11.35
C GLY A 2 16.21 -5.97 -11.90
N THR A 3 14.98 -6.26 -11.46
CA THR A 3 14.06 -7.22 -12.12
C THR A 3 12.59 -7.02 -11.74
N LEU A 4 12.21 -5.96 -11.00
CA LEU A 4 10.80 -5.78 -10.59
C LEU A 4 9.96 -5.32 -11.79
N PRO A 5 8.81 -5.97 -12.07
CA PRO A 5 7.97 -5.64 -13.22
C PRO A 5 7.07 -4.41 -12.99
N TYR A 6 7.30 -3.64 -11.92
CA TYR A 6 6.47 -2.50 -11.52
C TYR A 6 7.33 -1.32 -11.06
N PRO A 7 6.81 -0.07 -11.19
CA PRO A 7 7.54 1.13 -10.82
C PRO A 7 7.75 1.22 -9.30
N LEU A 8 8.88 1.80 -8.90
CA LEU A 8 9.16 2.17 -7.53
C LEU A 8 9.06 3.70 -7.40
N LEU A 9 8.14 4.17 -6.56
CA LEU A 9 7.97 5.59 -6.29
C LEU A 9 8.93 6.05 -5.18
N SER A 10 9.55 7.21 -5.37
CA SER A 10 10.37 7.87 -4.35
C SER A 10 9.64 9.11 -3.82
N ASP A 11 9.10 9.01 -2.60
CA ASP A 11 8.36 10.10 -1.93
C ASP A 11 9.29 10.95 -1.05
N TRP A 12 10.12 11.79 -1.68
CA TRP A 12 11.11 12.63 -0.99
C TRP A 12 10.48 13.64 -0.03
N ASP A 13 9.43 14.33 -0.47
CA ASP A 13 8.73 15.36 0.31
C ASP A 13 7.78 14.78 1.37
N LYS A 14 7.65 13.44 1.40
CA LYS A 14 6.75 12.73 2.32
C LYS A 14 5.29 13.12 2.17
N GLN A 15 4.93 13.73 1.04
CA GLN A 15 3.59 14.22 0.78
C GLN A 15 2.64 13.04 0.57
N THR A 16 3.09 12.02 -0.17
CA THR A 16 2.26 10.83 -0.45
C THR A 16 1.97 10.07 0.84
N MET A 17 2.99 9.78 1.64
CA MET A 17 2.81 9.06 2.91
C MET A 17 1.93 9.82 3.92
N LYS A 18 1.96 11.16 3.92
CA LYS A 18 1.07 12.00 4.73
C LYS A 18 -0.37 11.99 4.22
N ASN A 19 -0.57 12.12 2.91
CA ASN A 19 -1.90 12.10 2.29
C ASN A 19 -2.63 10.77 2.57
N TYR A 20 -1.89 9.65 2.55
CA TYR A 20 -2.41 8.33 2.89
C TYR A 20 -2.44 8.05 4.41
N GLN A 21 -2.08 9.02 5.25
CA GLN A 21 -2.08 8.91 6.71
C GLN A 21 -1.23 7.74 7.27
N VAL A 22 -0.17 7.35 6.55
CA VAL A 22 0.74 6.25 6.93
C VAL A 22 2.12 6.75 7.35
N PHE A 23 2.27 8.06 7.54
CA PHE A 23 3.55 8.63 7.94
C PHE A 23 3.86 8.30 9.41
N ASN A 24 4.98 7.60 9.63
CA ASN A 24 5.51 7.38 10.97
C ASN A 24 6.48 8.51 11.32
N GLU A 25 6.03 9.46 12.14
CA GLU A 25 6.82 10.63 12.55
C GLU A 25 8.11 10.26 13.29
N LYS A 26 8.12 9.15 14.04
CA LYS A 26 9.31 8.69 14.77
C LYS A 26 10.35 8.06 13.86
N GLY A 27 9.89 7.33 12.84
CA GLY A 27 10.76 6.62 11.89
C GLY A 27 11.15 7.44 10.66
N GLY A 28 10.44 8.54 10.37
CA GLY A 28 10.60 9.30 9.15
C GLY A 28 10.21 8.53 7.87
N THR A 29 9.53 7.40 8.03
CA THR A 29 9.19 6.42 6.99
C THR A 29 7.69 6.15 6.97
N ALA A 30 7.19 5.58 5.88
CA ALA A 30 5.83 5.07 5.84
C ALA A 30 5.73 3.77 6.66
N VAL A 31 4.63 3.60 7.40
CA VAL A 31 4.26 2.29 7.95
C VAL A 31 3.95 1.35 6.78
N ARG A 32 4.35 0.08 6.89
CA ARG A 32 4.10 -0.93 5.86
C ARG A 32 2.59 -1.10 5.67
N SER A 33 2.09 -0.52 4.58
CA SER A 33 0.66 -0.41 4.32
C SER A 33 0.35 -0.78 2.87
N VAL A 34 -0.83 -1.32 2.64
CA VAL A 34 -1.33 -1.71 1.32
C VAL A 34 -2.70 -1.07 1.09
N PHE A 35 -2.88 -0.53 -0.11
CA PHE A 35 -4.11 0.11 -0.54
C PHE A 35 -4.54 -0.50 -1.87
N VAL A 36 -5.83 -0.77 -2.02
CA VAL A 36 -6.42 -1.13 -3.32
C VAL A 36 -7.25 0.05 -3.79
N VAL A 37 -6.97 0.50 -5.01
CA VAL A 37 -7.64 1.62 -5.66
C VAL A 37 -8.35 1.09 -6.91
N ASN A 38 -9.65 1.37 -7.03
CA ASN A 38 -10.42 0.96 -8.20
C ASN A 38 -10.12 1.86 -9.42
N LYS A 39 -10.71 1.53 -10.58
CA LYS A 39 -10.51 2.29 -11.83
C LYS A 39 -11.03 3.74 -11.78
N GLU A 40 -11.93 4.04 -10.84
CA GLU A 40 -12.48 5.38 -10.63
C GLU A 40 -11.61 6.22 -9.69
N GLY A 41 -10.51 5.66 -9.15
CA GLY A 41 -9.61 6.34 -8.22
C GLY A 41 -10.08 6.28 -6.76
N VAL A 42 -11.07 5.46 -6.44
CA VAL A 42 -11.60 5.27 -5.08
C VAL A 42 -10.83 4.14 -4.38
N ILE A 43 -10.41 4.39 -3.14
CA ILE A 43 -9.77 3.38 -2.29
C ILE A 43 -10.85 2.43 -1.78
N THR A 44 -10.77 1.16 -2.16
CA THR A 44 -11.74 0.12 -1.75
C THR A 44 -11.24 -0.73 -0.60
N TYR A 45 -9.92 -0.78 -0.39
CA TYR A 45 -9.30 -1.49 0.72
C TYR A 45 -8.08 -0.74 1.25
N THR A 46 -7.91 -0.77 2.57
CA THR A 46 -6.78 -0.15 3.27
C THR A 46 -6.33 -1.09 4.39
N ASN A 47 -5.05 -1.45 4.38
CA ASN A 47 -4.41 -2.17 5.47
C ASN A 47 -3.13 -1.43 5.86
N THR A 48 -3.11 -0.84 7.06
CA THR A 48 -2.00 -0.04 7.58
C THR A 48 -1.05 -0.83 8.49
N SER A 49 -1.31 -2.11 8.71
CA SER A 49 -0.52 -3.00 9.56
C SER A 49 -0.12 -4.28 8.83
N PHE A 50 0.25 -4.14 7.55
CA PHE A 50 0.51 -5.28 6.68
C PHE A 50 1.77 -6.03 7.12
N LYS A 51 1.65 -7.33 7.36
CA LYS A 51 2.77 -8.21 7.74
C LYS A 51 3.11 -9.11 6.56
N ALA A 52 4.30 -8.91 6.00
CA ALA A 52 4.78 -9.70 4.85
C ALA A 52 5.02 -11.18 5.19
N ASP A 53 5.06 -11.52 6.48
CA ASP A 53 5.20 -12.90 6.96
C ASP A 53 3.84 -13.62 7.06
N GLN A 54 2.72 -12.90 6.93
CA GLN A 54 1.37 -13.46 7.03
C GLN A 54 0.75 -13.61 5.65
N LYS A 55 0.38 -14.85 5.30
CA LYS A 55 -0.22 -15.16 4.00
C LYS A 55 -1.64 -14.59 3.88
N GLU A 56 -2.33 -14.51 5.01
CA GLU A 56 -3.69 -14.01 5.16
C GLU A 56 -3.80 -12.54 4.73
N ASP A 57 -2.77 -11.74 5.02
CA ASP A 57 -2.71 -10.33 4.60
C ASP A 57 -2.66 -10.20 3.07
N TYR A 58 -1.97 -11.12 2.39
CA TYR A 58 -1.95 -11.16 0.92
C TYR A 58 -3.29 -11.64 0.36
N GLU A 59 -3.87 -12.69 0.94
CA GLU A 59 -5.17 -13.24 0.53
C GLU A 59 -6.28 -12.21 0.66
N ALA A 60 -6.28 -11.40 1.72
CA ALA A 60 -7.22 -10.30 1.88
C ALA A 60 -7.15 -9.30 0.71
N VAL A 61 -5.93 -8.93 0.28
CA VAL A 61 -5.73 -8.02 -0.86
C VAL A 61 -6.23 -8.65 -2.16
N PHE A 62 -5.93 -9.93 -2.40
CA PHE A 62 -6.39 -10.62 -3.60
C PHE A 62 -7.91 -10.75 -3.66
N ASN A 63 -8.56 -11.07 -2.53
CA ASN A 63 -10.02 -11.14 -2.43
C ASN A 63 -10.67 -9.79 -2.75
N GLU A 64 -10.07 -8.66 -2.33
CA GLU A 64 -10.56 -7.32 -2.69
C GLU A 64 -10.35 -6.99 -4.16
N LEU A 65 -9.24 -7.45 -4.76
CA LEU A 65 -9.00 -7.30 -6.20
C LEU A 65 -10.00 -8.11 -7.04
N GLU A 66 -10.37 -9.31 -6.61
CA GLU A 66 -11.37 -10.15 -7.29
C GLU A 66 -12.75 -9.46 -7.34
N LYS A 67 -13.12 -8.71 -6.31
CA LYS A 67 -14.39 -7.94 -6.27
C LYS A 67 -14.43 -6.77 -7.26
N LEU A 68 -13.28 -6.35 -7.80
CA LEU A 68 -13.15 -5.24 -8.74
C LEU A 68 -13.15 -5.69 -10.22
N THR A 69 -13.26 -6.99 -10.46
CA THR A 69 -13.36 -7.61 -11.79
C THR A 69 -14.80 -7.70 -12.25
#